data_AF-A0A7C6FFR8-F1
#
_entry.id   AF-A0A7C6FFR8-F1
#
_cell.length_a   1.000
_cell.length_b   1.000
_cell.length_c   1.000
_cell.angle_alpha   90.00
_cell.angle_beta   90.00
_cell.angle_gamma   90.00
#
_symmetry.space_group_name_H-M   'P 1'
#
loop_
_entity.id
_entity.type
_entity.pdbx_description
1 polymer ?
#
loop_
_entity_poly.entity_id
_entity_poly.type
_entity_poly.pdbx_seq_one_letter_code
_entity_poly.pdbx_strand_id
1 'polypeptide(L)'
;VAKDYKRIGEGDTGLNTGGMGSISPVPFADKAFMDKVEKTIIIPTIEGLKKDNIPYQGFIFIGLMNVEGEPYVIEYNVRMGDPETESVFPRIKSDIVEAFNSFRTKSLDKVNLKIDNRYCTTVMMVAGGYPEDYKKGDIISGIENIKDCIVFHAGTKENDGKIVTNGGRVIAITSFGDTLEEALDNTYQNADKISYKGKYFRKDIGKDLL
;
A
#
# COMPACT_ATOMS: atom_id res chain seq x y z
N VAL A 1 6.67 -1.29 7.54
CA VAL A 1 5.55 -2.25 7.68
C VAL A 1 4.28 -1.57 7.19
N ALA A 2 3.40 -2.32 6.53
CA ALA A 2 2.08 -1.85 6.17
C ALA A 2 1.06 -2.96 6.41
N LYS A 3 -0.21 -2.58 6.54
CA LYS A 3 -1.34 -3.51 6.58
C LYS A 3 -2.26 -3.20 5.41
N ASP A 4 -2.49 -4.21 4.57
CA ASP A 4 -3.39 -4.18 3.41
C ASP A 4 -4.76 -4.79 3.76
N TYR A 5 -5.79 -4.33 3.07
CA TYR A 5 -7.18 -4.77 3.19
C TYR A 5 -7.63 -5.43 1.88
N LYS A 6 -7.52 -6.76 1.80
CA LYS A 6 -7.74 -7.49 0.54
C LYS A 6 -9.19 -7.66 0.12
N ARG A 7 -10.14 -7.63 1.05
CA ARG A 7 -11.55 -7.94 0.77
C ARG A 7 -12.28 -6.72 0.20
N ILE A 8 -13.14 -6.95 -0.79
CA ILE A 8 -13.89 -5.89 -1.48
C ILE A 8 -14.84 -5.15 -0.54
N GLY A 9 -15.56 -5.87 0.32
CA GLY A 9 -16.59 -5.30 1.19
C GLY A 9 -16.07 -4.83 2.53
N GLU A 10 -16.79 -3.89 3.13
CA GLU A 10 -16.59 -3.47 4.52
C GLU A 10 -16.77 -4.66 5.48
N GLY A 11 -16.08 -4.61 6.62
CA GLY A 11 -16.03 -5.73 7.58
C GLY A 11 -15.32 -6.97 7.02
N ASP A 12 -14.41 -6.77 6.06
CA ASP A 12 -13.67 -7.83 5.36
C ASP A 12 -14.58 -8.89 4.69
N THR A 13 -15.69 -8.42 4.10
CA THR A 13 -16.68 -9.26 3.42
C THR A 13 -16.44 -9.36 1.91
N GLY A 14 -17.08 -10.35 1.26
CA GLY A 14 -17.04 -10.52 -0.19
C GLY A 14 -15.74 -11.13 -0.72
N LEU A 15 -15.49 -10.96 -2.02
CA LEU A 15 -14.36 -11.56 -2.73
C LEU A 15 -13.01 -10.93 -2.34
N ASN A 16 -11.94 -11.72 -2.48
CA ASN A 16 -10.57 -11.19 -2.42
C ASN A 16 -10.28 -10.32 -3.65
N THR A 17 -9.46 -9.30 -3.45
CA THR A 17 -9.05 -8.33 -4.46
C THR A 17 -7.53 -8.20 -4.46
N GLY A 18 -6.99 -7.31 -5.31
CA GLY A 18 -5.58 -6.92 -5.22
C GLY A 18 -5.22 -6.15 -3.94
N GLY A 19 -6.22 -5.54 -3.29
CA GLY A 19 -6.07 -4.66 -2.12
C GLY A 19 -6.94 -3.42 -2.27
N MET A 20 -7.77 -3.14 -1.26
CA MET A 20 -8.73 -2.03 -1.20
C MET A 20 -8.18 -0.81 -0.45
N GLY A 21 -7.04 -0.94 0.21
CA GLY A 21 -6.39 0.12 0.93
C GLY A 21 -5.21 -0.39 1.74
N SER A 22 -4.36 0.51 2.19
CA SER A 22 -3.17 0.17 2.98
C SER A 22 -2.86 1.25 4.01
N ILE A 23 -2.24 0.86 5.12
CA ILE A 23 -1.88 1.77 6.22
C ILE A 23 -0.45 1.52 6.65
N SER A 24 0.29 2.60 6.88
CA SER A 24 1.68 2.57 7.30
C SER A 24 1.97 3.77 8.22
N PRO A 25 2.58 3.59 9.40
CA PRO A 25 2.92 2.33 10.04
C PRO A 25 1.68 1.60 10.58
N VAL A 26 1.87 0.38 11.07
CA VAL A 26 0.80 -0.42 11.68
C VAL A 26 0.95 -0.35 13.21
N PRO A 27 -0.04 0.15 13.97
CA PRO A 27 0.11 0.41 15.41
C PRO A 27 0.56 -0.79 16.25
N PHE A 28 0.03 -1.99 15.97
CA PHE A 28 0.41 -3.19 16.72
C PHE A 28 1.78 -3.76 16.34
N ALA A 29 2.37 -3.33 15.22
CA ALA A 29 3.68 -3.78 14.76
C ALA A 29 4.78 -2.98 15.48
N ASP A 30 4.76 -3.08 16.81
CA ASP A 30 5.69 -2.40 17.70
C ASP A 30 7.11 -2.98 17.58
N LYS A 31 8.04 -2.42 18.36
CA LYS A 31 9.43 -2.88 18.36
C LYS A 31 9.54 -4.37 18.74
N ALA A 32 8.76 -4.84 19.72
CA ALA A 32 8.85 -6.22 20.18
C ALA A 32 8.40 -7.21 19.09
N PHE A 33 7.30 -6.90 18.41
CA PHE A 33 6.80 -7.69 17.29
C PHE A 33 7.79 -7.66 16.12
N MET A 34 8.31 -6.49 15.76
CA MET A 34 9.28 -6.35 14.65
C MET A 34 10.61 -7.06 14.95
N ASP A 35 11.08 -7.04 16.20
CA ASP A 35 12.27 -7.80 16.61
C ASP A 35 12.05 -9.33 16.43
N LYS A 36 10.83 -9.83 16.69
CA LYS A 36 10.48 -11.24 16.42
C LYS A 36 10.49 -11.53 14.93
N VAL A 37 9.84 -10.68 14.12
CA VAL A 37 9.80 -10.80 12.66
C VAL A 37 11.22 -10.84 12.08
N GLU A 38 12.10 -9.95 12.54
CA GLU A 38 13.47 -9.90 12.06
C GLU A 38 14.23 -11.20 12.36
N LYS A 39 14.19 -11.65 13.62
CA LYS A 39 14.95 -12.82 14.09
C LYS A 39 14.44 -14.15 13.54
N THR A 40 13.12 -14.30 13.42
CA THR A 40 12.49 -15.59 13.10
C THR A 40 12.17 -15.73 11.62
N ILE A 41 12.11 -14.63 10.87
CA ILE A 41 11.66 -14.63 9.48
C ILE A 41 12.69 -13.97 8.56
N ILE A 42 13.02 -12.69 8.77
CA ILE A 42 13.87 -11.94 7.84
C ILE A 42 15.28 -12.54 7.78
N ILE A 43 15.96 -12.66 8.93
CA ILE A 43 17.32 -13.19 8.99
C ILE A 43 17.37 -14.63 8.44
N PRO A 44 16.51 -15.58 8.88
CA PRO A 44 16.50 -16.93 8.34
C PRO A 44 16.23 -17.01 6.84
N THR A 45 15.37 -16.14 6.29
CA THR A 45 15.11 -16.07 4.85
C THR A 45 16.39 -15.70 4.09
N ILE A 46 17.09 -14.66 4.54
CA ILE A 46 18.33 -14.20 3.90
C ILE A 46 19.44 -15.25 4.02
N GLU A 47 19.58 -15.90 5.18
CA GLU A 47 20.57 -16.97 5.38
C GLU A 47 20.25 -18.22 4.55
N GLY A 48 18.97 -18.55 4.36
CA GLY A 48 18.53 -19.62 3.46
C GLY A 48 18.93 -19.35 2.00
N LEU A 49 18.65 -18.15 1.49
CA LEU A 49 19.05 -17.75 0.14
C LEU A 49 20.57 -17.84 -0.06
N LYS A 50 21.36 -17.43 0.94
CA LYS A 50 22.82 -17.55 0.91
C LYS A 50 23.28 -19.01 0.90
N LYS A 51 22.72 -19.85 1.78
CA LYS A 51 23.06 -21.27 1.90
C LYS A 51 22.82 -22.02 0.59
N ASP A 52 21.73 -21.71 -0.09
CA ASP A 52 21.34 -22.34 -1.35
C ASP A 52 21.99 -21.68 -2.58
N ASN A 53 22.89 -20.70 -2.38
CA ASN A 53 23.55 -19.92 -3.42
C ASN A 53 22.57 -19.27 -4.42
N ILE A 54 21.45 -18.73 -3.91
CA ILE A 54 20.45 -18.00 -4.69
C ILE A 54 20.77 -16.50 -4.62
N PRO A 55 21.39 -15.90 -5.65
CA PRO A 55 21.69 -14.47 -5.64
C PRO A 55 20.39 -13.67 -5.81
N TYR A 56 19.92 -13.06 -4.73
CA TYR A 56 18.72 -12.21 -4.76
C TYR A 56 19.08 -10.74 -4.52
N GLN A 57 18.57 -9.85 -5.37
CA GLN A 57 18.68 -8.40 -5.22
C GLN A 57 17.34 -7.74 -5.56
N GLY A 58 16.84 -6.91 -4.65
CA GLY A 58 15.57 -6.21 -4.82
C GLY A 58 14.73 -6.28 -3.56
N PHE A 59 13.41 -6.24 -3.74
CA PHE A 59 12.45 -6.28 -2.65
C PHE A 59 12.02 -7.71 -2.34
N ILE A 60 12.06 -8.10 -1.07
CA ILE A 60 11.37 -9.28 -0.55
C ILE A 60 10.22 -8.75 0.31
N PHE A 61 9.00 -8.82 -0.20
CA PHE A 61 7.81 -8.51 0.57
C PHE A 61 7.31 -9.79 1.23
N ILE A 62 7.16 -9.76 2.55
CA ILE A 62 6.79 -10.92 3.35
C ILE A 62 5.39 -10.68 3.91
N GLY A 63 4.42 -11.44 3.42
CA GLY A 63 3.06 -11.42 3.93
C GLY A 63 3.01 -12.15 5.27
N LEU A 64 2.58 -11.46 6.33
CA LEU A 64 2.57 -11.97 7.69
C LEU A 64 1.16 -12.04 8.27
N MET A 65 0.92 -13.06 9.07
CA MET A 65 -0.21 -13.13 10.01
C MET A 65 0.31 -12.93 11.43
N ASN A 66 -0.34 -12.07 12.20
CA ASN A 66 -0.12 -11.97 13.63
C ASN A 66 -1.10 -12.90 14.36
N VAL A 67 -0.58 -13.95 15.00
CA VAL A 67 -1.37 -14.87 15.82
C VAL A 67 -0.93 -14.69 17.26
N GLU A 68 -1.76 -14.01 18.07
CA GLU A 68 -1.49 -13.80 19.50
C GLU A 68 -0.12 -13.14 19.81
N GLY A 69 0.37 -12.28 18.92
CA GLY A 69 1.67 -11.61 19.05
C GLY A 69 2.84 -12.37 18.43
N GLU A 70 2.59 -13.50 17.76
CA GLU A 70 3.58 -14.27 17.03
C GLU A 70 3.42 -14.10 15.51
N PRO A 71 4.51 -13.80 14.77
CA PRO A 71 4.45 -13.62 13.32
C PRO A 71 4.56 -14.95 12.58
N TYR A 72 3.61 -15.22 11.68
CA TYR A 72 3.63 -16.37 10.78
C TYR A 72 3.68 -15.90 9.33
N VAL A 73 4.57 -16.50 8.53
CA VAL A 73 4.65 -16.22 7.09
C VAL A 73 3.48 -16.87 6.38
N ILE A 74 2.73 -16.07 5.61
CA ILE A 74 1.70 -16.54 4.69
C ILE A 74 2.31 -16.74 3.30
N GLU A 75 3.06 -15.74 2.82
CA GLU A 75 3.58 -15.72 1.46
C GLU A 75 4.82 -14.83 1.31
N TYR A 76 5.58 -15.09 0.25
CA TYR A 76 6.65 -14.22 -0.23
C TYR A 76 6.27 -13.62 -1.57
N ASN A 77 6.56 -12.33 -1.73
CA ASN A 77 6.46 -11.62 -3.00
C ASN A 77 7.84 -10.99 -3.33
N VAL A 78 8.21 -11.04 -4.61
CA VAL A 78 9.53 -10.59 -5.09
C VAL A 78 9.54 -9.14 -5.61
N ARG A 79 8.59 -8.34 -5.11
CA ARG A 79 8.32 -6.96 -5.50
C ARG A 79 7.56 -6.26 -4.38
N MET A 80 7.41 -4.94 -4.48
CA MET A 80 6.56 -4.19 -3.56
C MET A 80 5.06 -4.48 -3.77
N GLY A 81 4.31 -4.48 -2.68
CA GLY A 81 2.85 -4.60 -2.66
C GLY A 81 2.13 -3.42 -3.34
N ASP A 82 0.89 -3.63 -3.76
CA ASP A 82 0.00 -2.59 -4.27
C ASP A 82 -1.40 -2.92 -3.70
N PRO A 83 -1.95 -2.10 -2.77
CA PRO A 83 -1.61 -0.69 -2.55
C PRO A 83 -0.56 -0.40 -1.44
N GLU A 84 0.24 -1.38 -1.00
CA GLU A 84 1.18 -1.14 0.10
C GLU A 84 2.26 -0.10 -0.25
N THR A 85 2.73 -0.08 -1.50
CA THR A 85 3.70 0.92 -2.00
C THR A 85 3.20 2.33 -1.76
N GLU A 86 1.93 2.58 -2.09
CA GLU A 86 1.26 3.87 -2.00
C GLU A 86 1.19 4.38 -0.57
N SER A 87 1.23 3.52 0.44
CA SER A 87 1.31 3.92 1.85
C SER A 87 2.74 3.93 2.42
N VAL A 88 3.65 3.11 1.89
CA VAL A 88 5.02 2.94 2.42
C VAL A 88 5.99 3.93 1.80
N PHE A 89 6.00 4.06 0.47
CA PHE A 89 6.98 4.86 -0.25
C PHE A 89 6.87 6.36 0.04
N PRO A 90 5.66 6.96 0.16
CA PRO A 90 5.56 8.38 0.51
C PRO A 90 6.19 8.74 1.85
N ARG A 91 6.32 7.77 2.77
CA ARG A 91 6.99 7.99 4.05
C ARG A 91 8.51 8.00 3.93
N ILE A 92 9.10 7.66 2.80
CA ILE A 92 10.56 7.69 2.62
C ILE A 92 10.98 9.15 2.33
N LYS A 93 11.68 9.76 3.28
CA LYS A 93 12.22 11.13 3.15
C LYS A 93 13.55 11.19 2.41
N SER A 94 14.29 10.09 2.38
CA SER A 94 15.54 9.98 1.60
C SER A 94 15.26 9.88 0.11
N ASP A 95 16.26 10.23 -0.72
CA ASP A 95 16.20 9.96 -2.15
C ASP A 95 16.24 8.45 -2.40
N ILE A 96 15.13 7.90 -2.87
CA ILE A 96 15.00 6.47 -3.15
C ILE A 96 15.91 6.02 -4.31
N VAL A 97 16.30 6.92 -5.21
CA VAL A 97 17.20 6.61 -6.32
C VAL A 97 18.61 6.29 -5.78
N GLU A 98 19.04 6.92 -4.69
CA GLU A 98 20.30 6.58 -4.02
C GLU A 98 20.27 5.14 -3.49
N ALA A 99 19.16 4.73 -2.86
CA ALA A 99 18.96 3.37 -2.42
C ALA A 99 19.02 2.37 -3.58
N PHE A 100 18.39 2.68 -4.73
CA PHE A 100 18.42 1.80 -5.91
C PHE A 100 19.82 1.71 -6.54
N ASN A 101 20.56 2.82 -6.58
CA ASN A 101 21.93 2.83 -7.06
C ASN A 101 22.84 1.91 -6.22
N SER A 102 22.57 1.78 -4.92
CA SER A 102 23.33 0.90 -4.03
C SER A 102 23.23 -0.59 -4.38
N PHE A 103 22.18 -1.02 -5.09
CA PHE A 103 22.03 -2.40 -5.53
C PHE A 103 23.09 -2.80 -6.54
N ARG A 104 23.44 -1.88 -7.46
CA ARG A 104 24.51 -2.09 -8.46
C ARG A 104 25.87 -2.22 -7.80
N THR A 105 26.14 -1.42 -6.77
CA THR A 105 27.43 -1.39 -6.06
C THR A 105 27.48 -2.33 -4.86
N LYS A 106 26.41 -3.08 -4.58
CA LYS A 106 26.27 -3.97 -3.41
C LYS A 106 26.61 -3.29 -2.09
N SER A 107 26.13 -2.05 -1.92
CA SER A 107 26.46 -1.18 -0.78
C SER A 107 25.22 -0.68 -0.04
N LEU A 108 24.17 -1.50 0.01
CA LEU A 108 22.90 -1.16 0.64
C LEU A 108 23.05 -0.90 2.14
N ASP A 109 24.01 -1.57 2.79
CA ASP A 109 24.40 -1.37 4.20
C ASP A 109 24.83 0.06 4.52
N LYS A 110 25.22 0.85 3.50
CA LYS A 110 25.66 2.24 3.65
C LYS A 110 24.54 3.26 3.43
N VAL A 111 23.38 2.81 2.95
CA VAL A 111 22.24 3.69 2.68
C VAL A 111 21.52 4.00 3.97
N ASN A 112 21.40 5.29 4.31
CA ASN A 112 20.62 5.74 5.46
C ASN A 112 19.23 6.23 5.03
N LEU A 113 18.22 5.37 5.17
CA LEU A 113 16.83 5.69 4.87
C LEU A 113 16.18 6.45 6.03
N LYS A 114 15.84 7.72 5.80
CA LYS A 114 15.02 8.53 6.71
C LYS A 114 13.55 8.28 6.41
N ILE A 115 12.79 7.94 7.44
CA ILE A 115 11.36 7.63 7.33
C ILE A 115 10.54 8.70 8.07
N ASP A 116 9.40 9.08 7.50
CA ASP A 116 8.39 9.93 8.13
C ASP A 116 7.63 9.14 9.20
N ASN A 117 7.53 9.70 10.40
CA ASN A 117 6.85 9.06 11.52
C ASN A 117 5.33 9.20 11.44
N ARG A 118 4.82 10.12 10.61
CA ARG A 118 3.39 10.28 10.38
C ARG A 118 2.76 9.02 9.80
N TYR A 119 1.48 8.84 10.09
CA TYR A 119 0.66 7.84 9.43
C TYR A 119 0.43 8.25 7.98
N CYS A 120 0.41 7.25 7.11
CA CYS A 120 0.14 7.35 5.70
C CYS A 120 -0.90 6.28 5.36
N THR A 121 -2.05 6.71 4.91
CA THR A 121 -3.20 5.84 4.64
C THR A 121 -3.59 5.96 3.19
N THR A 122 -3.79 4.82 2.55
CA THR A 122 -4.21 4.73 1.15
C THR A 122 -5.57 4.06 1.07
N VAL A 123 -6.50 4.65 0.32
CA VAL A 123 -7.78 4.04 -0.04
C VAL A 123 -7.81 3.84 -1.55
N MET A 124 -8.08 2.61 -1.98
CA MET A 124 -8.22 2.26 -3.39
C MET A 124 -9.67 2.45 -3.82
N MET A 125 -9.89 3.32 -4.80
CA MET A 125 -11.18 3.43 -5.47
C MET A 125 -11.20 2.55 -6.71
N VAL A 126 -12.30 1.82 -6.87
CA VAL A 126 -12.48 0.78 -7.88
C VAL A 126 -13.67 1.08 -8.78
N ALA A 127 -13.63 0.51 -9.98
CA ALA A 127 -14.72 0.55 -10.94
C ALA A 127 -15.93 -0.25 -10.42
N GLY A 128 -17.13 0.18 -10.80
CA GLY A 128 -18.36 -0.54 -10.45
C GLY A 128 -18.36 -1.95 -11.03
N GLY A 129 -18.55 -2.95 -10.16
CA GLY A 129 -18.51 -4.37 -10.49
C GLY A 129 -17.20 -5.08 -10.12
N TYR A 130 -16.12 -4.35 -9.82
CA TYR A 130 -14.87 -4.96 -9.33
C TYR A 130 -15.12 -5.72 -8.00
N PRO A 131 -14.53 -6.93 -7.79
CA PRO A 131 -13.49 -7.59 -8.59
C PRO A 131 -13.97 -8.47 -9.75
N GLU A 132 -15.27 -8.49 -10.03
CA GLU A 132 -15.85 -9.23 -11.15
C GLU A 132 -15.84 -8.37 -12.44
N ASP A 133 -16.82 -8.55 -13.32
CA ASP A 133 -16.92 -7.77 -14.55
C ASP A 133 -17.24 -6.31 -14.25
N TYR A 134 -16.38 -5.42 -14.74
CA TYR A 134 -16.55 -3.97 -14.63
C TYR A 134 -16.44 -3.29 -16.00
N LYS A 135 -17.08 -2.13 -16.10
CA LYS A 135 -17.00 -1.29 -17.31
C LYS A 135 -15.78 -0.36 -17.26
N LYS A 136 -15.38 0.09 -18.44
CA LYS A 136 -14.30 1.07 -18.66
C LYS A 136 -14.85 2.27 -19.40
N GLY A 137 -14.13 3.38 -19.34
CA GLY A 137 -14.45 4.60 -20.08
C GLY A 137 -15.32 5.59 -19.32
N ASP A 138 -15.59 5.36 -18.03
CA ASP A 138 -16.33 6.31 -17.22
C ASP A 138 -15.44 7.52 -16.92
N ILE A 139 -15.95 8.72 -17.18
CA ILE A 139 -15.21 9.98 -16.99
C ILE A 139 -14.93 10.16 -15.50
N ILE A 140 -13.66 10.43 -15.18
CA ILE A 140 -13.18 10.75 -13.85
C ILE A 140 -13.12 12.28 -13.72
N SER A 141 -13.73 12.80 -12.66
CA SER A 141 -13.82 14.24 -12.36
C SER A 141 -13.48 14.51 -10.90
N GLY A 142 -13.12 15.75 -10.58
CA GLY A 142 -12.87 16.19 -9.20
C GLY A 142 -11.45 15.95 -8.69
N ILE A 143 -10.54 15.43 -9.54
CA ILE A 143 -9.12 15.27 -9.19
C ILE A 143 -8.48 16.63 -8.87
N GLU A 144 -8.88 17.66 -9.60
CA GLU A 144 -8.44 19.05 -9.42
C GLU A 144 -8.83 19.68 -8.07
N ASN A 145 -9.80 19.10 -7.35
CA ASN A 145 -10.29 19.61 -6.07
C ASN A 145 -9.59 18.99 -4.85
N ILE A 146 -8.70 18.02 -5.09
CA ILE A 146 -7.94 17.34 -4.06
C ILE A 146 -6.88 18.28 -3.49
N LYS A 147 -6.64 18.18 -2.18
CA LYS A 147 -5.65 18.99 -1.48
C LYS A 147 -4.86 18.11 -0.51
N ASP A 148 -3.58 18.42 -0.37
CA ASP A 148 -2.67 17.83 0.63
C ASP A 148 -2.68 16.29 0.63
N CYS A 149 -2.82 15.71 -0.55
CA CYS A 149 -2.97 14.28 -0.78
C CYS A 149 -2.27 13.89 -2.08
N ILE A 150 -1.79 12.65 -2.14
CA ILE A 150 -1.19 12.06 -3.33
C ILE A 150 -2.25 11.24 -4.06
N VAL A 151 -2.35 11.43 -5.37
CA VAL A 151 -3.27 10.69 -6.25
C VAL A 151 -2.45 9.74 -7.12
N PHE A 152 -2.55 8.44 -6.83
CA PHE A 152 -1.89 7.42 -7.62
C PHE A 152 -2.87 6.85 -8.66
N HIS A 153 -2.55 7.04 -9.93
CA HIS A 153 -3.31 6.47 -11.04
C HIS A 153 -2.96 5.00 -11.22
N ALA A 154 -3.95 4.11 -11.16
CA ALA A 154 -3.83 2.71 -11.51
C ALA A 154 -4.48 2.47 -12.88
N GLY A 155 -5.72 1.96 -12.90
CA GLY A 155 -6.49 1.74 -14.11
C GLY A 155 -7.15 3.00 -14.66
N THR A 156 -6.38 3.97 -15.15
CA THR A 156 -6.90 5.16 -15.85
C THR A 156 -6.29 5.30 -17.24
N LYS A 157 -6.93 6.06 -18.11
CA LYS A 157 -6.36 6.50 -19.39
C LYS A 157 -6.83 7.91 -19.73
N GLU A 158 -6.05 8.62 -20.53
CA GLU A 158 -6.51 9.85 -21.17
C GLU A 158 -7.33 9.50 -22.42
N ASN A 159 -8.45 10.21 -22.61
CA ASN A 159 -9.32 10.10 -23.77
C ASN A 159 -9.93 11.47 -24.06
N ASP A 160 -9.55 12.08 -25.19
CA ASP A 160 -10.04 13.40 -25.63
C ASP A 160 -9.87 14.51 -24.57
N GLY A 161 -8.69 14.55 -23.95
CA GLY A 161 -8.36 15.53 -22.90
C GLY A 161 -9.08 15.29 -21.56
N LYS A 162 -9.76 14.15 -21.40
CA LYS A 162 -10.39 13.73 -20.14
C LYS A 162 -9.73 12.47 -19.62
N ILE A 163 -9.70 12.32 -18.30
CA ILE A 163 -9.25 11.07 -17.67
C ILE A 163 -10.47 10.16 -17.51
N VAL A 164 -10.34 8.89 -17.90
CA VAL A 164 -11.42 7.90 -17.80
C VAL A 164 -10.93 6.61 -17.13
N THR A 165 -11.87 5.83 -16.59
CA THR A 165 -11.58 4.50 -16.02
C THR A 165 -11.08 3.54 -17.11
N ASN A 166 -10.10 2.70 -16.78
CA ASN A 166 -9.50 1.73 -17.69
C ASN A 166 -9.05 0.41 -17.02
N GLY A 167 -9.36 0.21 -15.74
CA GLY A 167 -9.06 -1.00 -14.98
C GLY A 167 -9.98 -1.14 -13.77
N GLY A 168 -9.90 -2.29 -13.09
CA GLY A 168 -10.74 -2.59 -11.94
C GLY A 168 -10.41 -1.72 -10.73
N ARG A 169 -9.12 -1.69 -10.35
CA ARG A 169 -8.56 -0.67 -9.45
C ARG A 169 -8.23 0.57 -10.26
N VAL A 170 -8.77 1.72 -9.87
CA VAL A 170 -8.79 2.93 -10.70
C VAL A 170 -7.79 3.95 -10.19
N ILE A 171 -7.96 4.43 -8.95
CA ILE A 171 -7.12 5.46 -8.33
C ILE A 171 -6.94 5.13 -6.84
N ALA A 172 -5.72 5.25 -6.34
CA ALA A 172 -5.40 5.22 -4.92
C ALA A 172 -5.23 6.65 -4.39
N ILE A 173 -5.95 6.98 -3.32
CA ILE A 173 -5.86 8.27 -2.62
C ILE A 173 -5.07 8.05 -1.35
N THR A 174 -4.01 8.83 -1.19
CA THR A 174 -3.07 8.69 -0.07
C THR A 174 -2.86 10.01 0.65
N SER A 175 -3.21 10.06 1.93
CA SER A 175 -2.95 11.23 2.77
C SER A 175 -2.09 10.88 3.98
N PHE A 176 -1.47 11.91 4.54
CA PHE A 176 -0.73 11.83 5.80
C PHE A 176 -1.57 12.35 6.96
N GLY A 177 -1.19 11.97 8.18
CA GLY A 177 -1.68 12.53 9.43
C GLY A 177 -0.72 12.26 10.57
N ASP A 178 -0.70 13.14 11.57
CA ASP A 178 0.10 12.93 12.79
C ASP A 178 -0.52 11.81 13.65
N THR A 179 -1.83 11.59 13.50
CA THR A 179 -2.55 10.43 14.03
C THR A 179 -3.11 9.57 12.90
N LEU A 180 -3.44 8.30 13.21
CA LEU A 180 -4.08 7.41 12.24
C LEU A 180 -5.45 7.95 11.82
N GLU A 181 -6.24 8.44 12.79
CA GLU A 181 -7.57 9.00 12.54
C GLU A 181 -7.51 10.20 11.60
N GLU A 182 -6.56 11.13 11.82
CA GLU A 182 -6.34 12.27 10.93
C GLU A 182 -5.96 11.84 9.50
N ALA A 183 -5.06 10.86 9.36
CA ALA A 183 -4.67 10.37 8.04
C ALA A 183 -5.85 9.75 7.28
N LEU A 184 -6.67 8.95 7.98
CA LEU A 184 -7.89 8.34 7.44
C LEU A 184 -8.90 9.40 7.03
N ASP A 185 -9.19 10.37 7.89
CA ASP A 185 -10.12 11.46 7.61
C ASP A 185 -9.69 12.26 6.38
N ASN A 186 -8.42 12.66 6.32
CA ASN A 186 -7.86 13.37 5.17
C ASN A 186 -7.99 12.55 3.87
N THR A 187 -7.75 11.25 3.95
CA THR A 187 -7.85 10.33 2.81
C THR A 187 -9.29 10.20 2.32
N TYR A 188 -10.23 9.99 3.24
CA TYR A 188 -11.65 9.84 2.91
C TYR A 188 -12.27 11.11 2.36
N GLN A 189 -11.98 12.26 2.97
CA GLN A 189 -12.44 13.56 2.48
C GLN A 189 -11.96 13.84 1.05
N ASN A 190 -10.75 13.41 0.67
CA ASN A 190 -10.25 13.56 -0.70
C ASN A 190 -10.83 12.51 -1.66
N ALA A 191 -11.03 11.26 -1.23
CA ALA A 191 -11.66 10.21 -2.04
C ALA A 191 -13.13 10.55 -2.39
N ASP A 192 -13.84 11.24 -1.51
CA ASP A 192 -15.21 11.69 -1.76
C ASP A 192 -15.31 12.76 -2.87
N LYS A 193 -14.28 13.57 -3.07
CA LYS A 193 -14.25 14.62 -4.11
C LYS A 193 -14.17 14.06 -5.53
N ILE A 194 -13.60 12.87 -5.71
CA ILE A 194 -13.43 12.24 -7.02
C ILE A 194 -14.72 11.54 -7.42
N SER A 195 -15.17 11.72 -8.65
CA SER A 195 -16.42 11.11 -9.13
C SER A 195 -16.23 10.44 -10.49
N TYR A 196 -16.75 9.22 -10.58
CA TYR A 196 -16.99 8.48 -11.82
C TYR A 196 -18.12 7.48 -11.59
N LYS A 197 -18.74 7.00 -12.67
CA LYS A 197 -19.90 6.12 -12.58
C LYS A 197 -19.52 4.80 -11.90
N GLY A 198 -20.34 4.39 -10.93
CA GLY A 198 -20.13 3.13 -10.19
C GLY A 198 -18.90 3.14 -9.27
N LYS A 199 -18.30 4.31 -8.98
CA LYS A 199 -17.20 4.44 -8.00
C LYS A 199 -17.56 3.72 -6.71
N TYR A 200 -16.65 2.86 -6.27
CA TYR A 200 -16.72 2.23 -4.97
C TYR A 200 -15.36 2.28 -4.27
N PHE A 201 -15.37 2.43 -2.96
CA PHE A 201 -14.23 2.25 -2.07
C PHE A 201 -14.75 1.93 -0.68
N ARG A 202 -13.96 1.21 0.12
CA ARG A 202 -14.31 0.85 1.50
C ARG A 202 -14.19 2.03 2.45
N LYS A 203 -15.17 2.25 3.32
CA LYS A 203 -15.16 3.33 4.33
C LYS A 203 -14.68 2.90 5.71
N ASP A 204 -14.05 1.72 5.81
CA ASP A 204 -13.60 1.11 7.05
C ASP A 204 -12.11 0.71 7.05
N ILE A 205 -11.34 1.14 6.04
CA ILE A 205 -9.90 0.95 5.99
C ILE A 205 -9.30 1.55 7.27
N GLY A 206 -8.60 0.74 8.07
CA GLY A 206 -7.93 1.21 9.29
C GLY A 206 -8.76 1.31 10.54
N LYS A 207 -10.09 1.16 10.44
CA LYS A 207 -10.95 1.32 11.63
C LYS A 207 -10.72 0.28 12.70
N ASP A 208 -10.21 -0.89 12.34
CA ASP A 208 -9.87 -1.94 13.30
C ASP A 208 -8.48 -1.75 13.95
N LEU A 209 -7.77 -0.68 13.57
CA LEU A 209 -6.49 -0.27 14.16
C LEU A 209 -6.60 0.99 15.03
N LEU A 210 -7.77 1.63 15.06
CA LEU A 210 -8.12 2.73 15.98
C LEU A 210 -8.50 2.16 17.35
#